data_AF-Q5L6K5-F1
#
_entry.id   AF-Q5L6K5-F1
#
_cell.length_a   1.000
_cell.length_b   1.000
_cell.length_c   1.000
_cell.angle_alpha   90.00
_cell.angle_beta   90.00
_cell.angle_gamma   90.00
#
_symmetry.space_group_name_H-M   'P 1'
#
loop_
_entity.id
_entity.type
_entity.pdbx_description
1 polymer ?
#
loop_
_entity_poly.entity_id
_entity_poly.type
_entity_poly.pdbx_seq_one_letter_code
_entity_poly.pdbx_strand_id
1 'polypeptide(L)'
;MIKITQSFRPYTLIPGMCLPIPGSAWYAQVFPTVWRIFSPTHELLDEGYVNAQGPLKRFAVFQDLHRGGLAVVCEQYKYYILPSGEKVDSLKGQLPCADSAEPLLSLGVHKHADLHKIRYRRDLKEILPLWLRLGALIPTDVQDEECLKRGSGKLLVTAYQKIQERKKTEIYSALSSLYFAGFSENLLPRIYDTEYQGILKEMPNKEGREKVPFSLLSYSLAMLRDLFIMRDKEIVEILPSLPPEFPCGRLIHVHLKGMGKISVEWSKKTVRRVCLHAEENTELLLCVSSELSSCRLRQWEKKQLVGSSTVSLGESMEIKNQTTYLWDCFRK
;
A
#
# COMPACT_ATOMS: atom_id res chain seq x y z
N MET A 1 -14.02 -13.85 9.61
CA MET A 1 -13.36 -12.58 9.24
C MET A 1 -12.16 -12.89 8.33
N ILE A 2 -11.91 -12.09 7.30
CA ILE A 2 -10.80 -12.29 6.35
C ILE A 2 -9.50 -11.86 7.03
N LYS A 3 -8.43 -12.63 6.90
CA LYS A 3 -7.13 -12.35 7.53
C LYS A 3 -6.00 -12.41 6.51
N ILE A 4 -4.96 -11.63 6.74
CA ILE A 4 -3.69 -11.70 6.03
C ILE A 4 -2.61 -12.03 7.07
N THR A 5 -1.80 -13.05 6.79
CA THR A 5 -0.67 -13.48 7.64
C THR A 5 0.67 -12.95 7.15
N GLN A 6 0.69 -12.23 6.02
CA GLN A 6 1.89 -11.67 5.42
C GLN A 6 2.50 -10.58 6.31
N SER A 7 3.81 -10.65 6.50
CA SER A 7 4.58 -9.58 7.13
C SER A 7 4.98 -8.53 6.10
N PHE A 8 4.57 -7.28 6.30
CA PHE A 8 4.91 -6.14 5.44
C PHE A 8 6.20 -5.49 5.94
N ARG A 9 7.31 -6.25 5.87
CA ARG A 9 8.64 -5.80 6.27
C ARG A 9 9.65 -6.02 5.16
N PRO A 10 9.57 -5.25 4.05
CA PRO A 10 10.55 -5.36 2.99
C PRO A 10 11.91 -4.89 3.47
N TYR A 11 12.96 -5.44 2.88
CA TYR A 11 14.32 -5.15 3.29
C TYR A 11 15.28 -5.05 2.12
N THR A 12 16.38 -4.33 2.36
CA THR A 12 17.55 -4.32 1.50
C THR A 12 18.78 -4.74 2.29
N LEU A 13 19.70 -5.42 1.61
CA LEU A 13 21.00 -5.81 2.14
C LEU A 13 22.12 -4.89 1.65
N ILE A 14 21.80 -3.91 0.79
CA ILE A 14 22.77 -3.05 0.11
C ILE A 14 23.03 -1.80 0.98
N PRO A 15 24.25 -1.60 1.49
CA PRO A 15 24.64 -0.39 2.22
C PRO A 15 24.44 0.89 1.42
N GLY A 16 24.03 1.96 2.10
CA GLY A 16 24.00 3.31 1.55
C GLY A 16 22.86 3.57 0.58
N MET A 17 21.92 2.63 0.44
CA MET A 17 20.72 2.87 -0.35
C MET A 17 19.79 3.87 0.35
N CYS A 18 19.15 4.73 -0.43
CA CYS A 18 18.12 5.64 0.06
C CYS A 18 16.76 4.93 0.09
N LEU A 19 16.05 5.06 1.20
CA LEU A 19 14.72 4.50 1.40
C LEU A 19 13.82 5.45 2.20
N PRO A 20 12.52 5.53 1.89
CA PRO A 20 11.60 6.34 2.67
C PRO A 20 11.47 5.79 4.08
N ILE A 21 11.37 6.69 5.07
CA ILE A 21 11.04 6.36 6.46
C ILE A 21 9.50 6.25 6.52
N PRO A 22 8.92 5.04 6.65
CA PRO A 22 7.48 4.90 6.66
C PRO A 22 6.87 5.66 7.85
N GLY A 23 5.82 6.44 7.62
CA GLY A 23 5.21 7.29 8.66
C GLY A 23 5.63 8.76 8.59
N SER A 24 6.56 9.13 7.70
CA SER A 24 6.96 10.52 7.49
C SER A 24 7.25 10.84 6.03
N ALA A 25 7.44 12.12 5.73
CA ALA A 25 7.89 12.59 4.42
C ALA A 25 9.42 12.67 4.33
N TRP A 26 10.15 11.83 5.06
CA TRP A 26 11.61 11.83 5.08
C TRP A 26 12.15 10.53 4.50
N TYR A 27 13.42 10.56 4.10
CA TYR A 27 14.12 9.36 3.68
C TYR A 27 15.45 9.23 4.42
N ALA A 28 15.88 7.99 4.61
CA ALA A 28 17.14 7.69 5.22
C ALA A 28 18.13 7.13 4.20
N GLN A 29 19.41 7.39 4.42
CA GLN A 29 20.51 6.67 3.81
C GLN A 29 21.25 5.93 4.92
N VAL A 30 21.31 4.59 4.85
CA VAL A 30 21.79 3.78 5.97
C VAL A 30 22.96 2.91 5.53
N PHE A 31 24.08 3.06 6.21
CA PHE A 31 25.30 2.26 6.10
C PHE A 31 25.47 1.41 7.38
N PRO A 32 26.39 0.43 7.37
CA PRO A 32 26.68 -0.38 8.55
C PRO A 32 27.15 0.38 9.80
N THR A 33 27.66 1.60 9.69
CA THR A 33 28.11 2.37 10.87
C THR A 33 27.62 3.81 10.90
N VAL A 34 26.86 4.22 9.87
CA VAL A 34 26.40 5.59 9.69
C VAL A 34 24.96 5.55 9.20
N TRP A 35 24.11 6.42 9.72
CA TRP A 35 22.81 6.68 9.14
C TRP A 35 22.62 8.19 8.98
N ARG A 36 21.89 8.56 7.93
CA ARG A 36 21.56 9.95 7.59
C ARG A 36 20.10 10.06 7.30
N ILE A 37 19.49 11.15 7.71
CA ILE A 37 18.08 11.45 7.48
C ILE A 37 17.99 12.73 6.69
N PHE A 38 17.14 12.71 5.67
CA PHE A 38 16.99 13.82 4.75
C PHE A 38 15.53 14.24 4.63
N SER A 39 15.34 15.55 4.47
CA SER A 39 14.07 16.12 4.05
C SER A 39 13.76 15.76 2.59
N PRO A 40 12.52 16.01 2.11
CA PRO A 40 12.20 15.87 0.68
C PRO A 40 13.11 16.72 -0.23
N THR A 41 13.60 17.87 0.24
CA THR A 41 14.45 18.79 -0.51
C THR A 41 15.93 18.41 -0.43
N HIS A 42 16.25 17.23 0.12
CA HIS A 42 17.60 16.70 0.29
C HIS A 42 18.47 17.41 1.32
N GLU A 43 17.87 18.23 2.19
CA GLU A 43 18.54 18.79 3.35
C GLU A 43 18.85 17.67 4.35
N LEU A 44 20.08 17.61 4.86
CA LEU A 44 20.46 16.68 5.92
C LEU A 44 19.84 17.18 7.23
N LEU A 45 18.90 16.42 7.77
CA LEU A 45 18.20 16.75 9.02
C LEU A 45 18.91 16.18 10.24
N ASP A 46 19.47 14.98 10.09
CA ASP A 46 20.16 14.29 11.18
C ASP A 46 21.17 13.27 10.63
N GLU A 47 22.23 13.04 11.39
CA GLU A 47 23.27 12.05 11.11
C GLU A 47 23.76 11.44 12.43
N GLY A 48 23.86 10.11 12.45
CA GLY A 48 24.39 9.41 13.61
C GLY A 48 25.27 8.24 13.24
N TYR A 49 25.97 7.75 14.25
CA TYR A 49 27.00 6.74 14.15
C TYR A 49 26.70 5.56 15.07
N VAL A 50 27.08 4.37 14.63
CA VAL A 50 27.06 3.16 15.46
C VAL A 50 28.50 2.77 15.76
N ASN A 51 28.81 2.61 17.05
CA ASN A 51 30.12 2.18 17.50
C ASN A 51 30.31 0.68 17.23
N ALA A 52 30.69 0.34 16.01
CA ALA A 52 30.97 -1.02 15.55
C ALA A 52 32.18 -1.00 14.59
N GLN A 53 32.97 -2.07 14.59
CA GLN A 53 34.21 -2.16 13.81
C GLN A 53 34.30 -3.46 13.02
N GLY A 54 35.04 -3.41 11.91
CA GLY A 54 35.36 -4.56 11.06
C GLY A 54 34.35 -4.80 9.93
N PRO A 55 34.50 -5.91 9.17
CA PRO A 55 33.56 -6.30 8.14
C PRO A 55 32.25 -6.79 8.77
N LEU A 56 31.30 -5.88 8.94
CA LEU A 56 30.01 -6.13 9.57
C LEU A 56 29.14 -7.07 8.73
N LYS A 57 28.83 -8.26 9.26
CA LYS A 57 28.01 -9.26 8.56
C LYS A 57 26.52 -9.07 8.84
N ARG A 58 25.70 -9.66 7.97
CA ARG A 58 24.23 -9.72 8.09
C ARG A 58 23.60 -8.32 8.23
N PHE A 59 24.21 -7.32 7.61
CA PHE A 59 23.64 -5.99 7.53
C PHE A 59 22.34 -6.03 6.70
N ALA A 60 21.27 -5.48 7.27
CA ALA A 60 19.99 -5.38 6.61
C ALA A 60 19.23 -4.15 7.14
N VAL A 61 18.52 -3.47 6.24
CA VAL A 61 17.62 -2.38 6.59
C VAL A 61 16.21 -2.81 6.21
N PHE A 62 15.33 -2.91 7.20
CA PHE A 62 13.93 -3.26 7.03
C PHE A 62 13.07 -2.00 7.13
N GLN A 63 12.11 -1.85 6.22
CA GLN A 63 11.03 -0.88 6.37
C GLN A 63 9.92 -1.54 7.19
N ASP A 64 9.59 -1.03 8.37
CA ASP A 64 8.45 -1.55 9.14
C ASP A 64 7.15 -0.92 8.62
N LEU A 65 6.56 -1.52 7.60
CA LEU A 65 5.30 -1.04 7.05
C LEU A 65 4.09 -1.45 7.91
N HIS A 66 4.26 -1.99 9.12
CA HIS A 66 3.15 -2.12 10.09
C HIS A 66 3.15 -0.95 11.07
N ARG A 67 4.32 -0.52 11.54
CA ARG A 67 4.42 0.47 12.62
C ARG A 67 4.92 1.84 12.18
N GLY A 68 5.51 1.93 10.99
CA GLY A 68 6.34 3.06 10.64
C GLY A 68 7.80 2.85 11.05
N GLY A 69 8.69 3.65 10.46
CA GLY A 69 10.11 3.64 10.74
C GLY A 69 10.90 2.54 10.05
N LEU A 70 12.20 2.52 10.37
CA LEU A 70 13.17 1.57 9.85
C LEU A 70 13.73 0.73 10.99
N ALA A 71 14.01 -0.54 10.73
CA ALA A 71 14.81 -1.38 11.60
C ALA A 71 16.14 -1.70 10.91
N VAL A 72 17.24 -1.36 11.56
CA VAL A 72 18.59 -1.63 11.06
C VAL A 72 19.18 -2.74 11.90
N VAL A 73 19.62 -3.80 11.23
CA VAL A 73 20.11 -5.01 11.88
C VAL A 73 21.48 -5.35 11.32
N CYS A 74 22.38 -5.70 12.22
CA CYS A 74 23.65 -6.35 11.94
C CYS A 74 23.84 -7.48 12.97
N GLU A 75 24.87 -8.30 12.83
CA GLU A 75 25.22 -9.29 13.85
C GLU A 75 25.60 -8.67 15.21
N GLN A 76 26.14 -7.43 15.22
CA GLN A 76 26.64 -6.78 16.44
C GLN A 76 25.61 -5.87 17.12
N TYR A 77 24.64 -5.36 16.36
CA TYR A 77 23.71 -4.36 16.86
C TYR A 77 22.35 -4.46 16.17
N LYS A 78 21.37 -3.84 16.82
CA LYS A 78 20.06 -3.59 16.27
C LYS A 78 19.56 -2.27 16.79
N TYR A 79 19.10 -1.41 15.89
CA TYR A 79 18.44 -0.17 16.26
C TYR A 79 17.30 0.13 15.30
N TYR A 80 16.55 1.16 15.64
CA TYR A 80 15.38 1.60 14.91
C TYR A 80 15.49 3.11 14.65
N ILE A 81 14.99 3.54 13.50
CA ILE A 81 14.79 4.95 13.17
C ILE A 81 13.28 5.15 13.15
N LEU A 82 12.77 5.96 14.07
CA LEU A 82 11.34 6.24 14.17
C LEU A 82 10.87 7.15 13.01
N PRO A 83 9.54 7.27 12.75
CA PRO A 83 9.03 8.25 11.79
C PRO A 83 9.50 9.69 12.07
N SER A 84 9.71 10.02 13.34
CA SER A 84 10.27 11.29 13.82
C SER A 84 11.77 11.46 13.54
N GLY A 85 12.41 10.49 12.90
CA GLY A 85 13.84 10.45 12.63
C GLY A 85 14.71 10.02 13.83
N GLU A 86 14.17 9.99 15.03
CA GLU A 86 14.92 9.61 16.23
C GLU A 86 15.43 8.16 16.15
N LYS A 87 16.72 7.97 16.48
CA LYS A 87 17.34 6.65 16.62
C LYS A 87 17.09 6.09 18.03
N VAL A 88 16.48 4.91 18.10
CA VAL A 88 16.21 4.19 19.37
C VAL A 88 16.70 2.75 19.30
N ASP A 89 17.08 2.17 20.44
CA ASP A 89 17.53 0.76 20.52
C ASP A 89 16.36 -0.21 20.76
N SER A 90 15.19 0.30 21.15
CA SER A 90 13.98 -0.50 21.39
C SER A 90 12.72 0.25 20.98
N LEU A 91 11.78 -0.46 20.36
CA LEU A 91 10.45 0.06 20.02
C LEU A 91 9.46 0.05 21.19
N LYS A 92 9.82 -0.55 22.34
CA LYS A 92 8.90 -0.71 23.47
C LYS A 92 8.58 0.67 24.06
N GLY A 93 7.30 1.06 24.00
CA GLY A 93 6.82 2.35 24.49
C GLY A 93 7.01 3.54 23.54
N GLN A 94 7.61 3.34 22.36
CA GLN A 94 7.96 4.41 21.42
C GLN A 94 7.02 4.50 20.20
N LEU A 95 6.38 3.38 19.82
CA LEU A 95 5.42 3.36 18.73
C LEU A 95 4.08 2.82 19.25
N PRO A 96 2.93 3.39 18.83
CA PRO A 96 1.64 2.76 19.08
C PRO A 96 1.62 1.33 18.54
N CYS A 97 0.77 0.47 19.12
CA CYS A 97 0.70 -0.94 18.74
C CYS A 97 0.49 -1.11 17.21
N ALA A 98 1.11 -2.13 16.63
CA ALA A 98 1.23 -2.41 15.19
C ALA A 98 -0.07 -2.60 14.40
N ASP A 99 -1.21 -2.55 15.07
CA ASP A 99 -2.48 -3.06 14.58
C ASP A 99 -3.30 -2.01 13.79
N SER A 100 -2.84 -0.76 13.70
CA SER A 100 -3.63 0.36 13.16
C SER A 100 -3.40 0.67 11.68
N ALA A 101 -2.46 -0.02 11.03
CA ALA A 101 -1.91 0.43 9.78
C ALA A 101 -2.62 -0.24 8.58
N GLU A 102 -3.84 0.22 8.38
CA GLU A 102 -4.80 -0.24 7.37
C GLU A 102 -4.77 0.70 6.14
N PRO A 103 -5.10 0.24 4.92
CA PRO A 103 -5.50 -1.10 4.52
C PRO A 103 -4.32 -2.05 4.24
N LEU A 104 -4.60 -3.36 4.16
CA LEU A 104 -3.62 -4.40 3.84
C LEU A 104 -4.02 -5.18 2.58
N LEU A 105 -3.05 -5.39 1.68
CA LEU A 105 -3.25 -6.08 0.41
C LEU A 105 -2.34 -7.31 0.32
N SER A 106 -2.87 -8.43 -0.16
CA SER A 106 -2.10 -9.63 -0.52
C SER A 106 -2.56 -10.11 -1.89
N LEU A 107 -1.62 -10.29 -2.82
CA LEU A 107 -1.88 -10.78 -4.18
C LEU A 107 -1.38 -12.22 -4.40
N GLY A 108 -1.40 -13.03 -3.31
CA GLY A 108 -1.09 -14.46 -3.37
C GLY A 108 0.40 -14.79 -3.43
N VAL A 109 1.28 -13.87 -3.05
CA VAL A 109 2.72 -14.10 -2.98
C VAL A 109 3.19 -14.25 -1.53
N HIS A 110 3.96 -15.30 -1.27
CA HIS A 110 4.49 -15.66 0.05
C HIS A 110 6.03 -15.61 0.13
N LYS A 111 6.69 -15.04 -0.89
CA LYS A 111 8.15 -14.88 -0.92
C LYS A 111 8.60 -13.86 0.13
N HIS A 112 9.86 -13.98 0.56
CA HIS A 112 10.50 -12.93 1.36
C HIS A 112 10.54 -11.60 0.59
N ALA A 113 10.31 -10.51 1.31
CA ALA A 113 10.21 -9.16 0.74
C ALA A 113 11.60 -8.50 0.54
N ASP A 114 12.49 -9.21 -0.14
CA ASP A 114 13.80 -8.71 -0.56
C ASP A 114 13.62 -7.71 -1.71
N LEU A 115 13.85 -6.41 -1.44
CA LEU A 115 13.56 -5.32 -2.37
C LEU A 115 14.34 -5.46 -3.69
N HIS A 116 15.61 -5.88 -3.61
CA HIS A 116 16.44 -6.09 -4.79
C HIS A 116 15.89 -7.20 -5.68
N LYS A 117 15.52 -8.34 -5.07
CA LYS A 117 14.95 -9.45 -5.84
C LYS A 117 13.54 -9.14 -6.35
N ILE A 118 12.74 -8.36 -5.62
CA ILE A 118 11.43 -7.89 -6.09
C ILE A 118 11.60 -7.02 -7.33
N ARG A 119 12.52 -6.04 -7.28
CA ARG A 119 12.82 -5.15 -8.42
C ARG A 119 13.25 -5.92 -9.66
N TYR A 120 14.10 -6.93 -9.49
CA TYR A 120 14.54 -7.80 -10.59
C TYR A 120 13.39 -8.61 -11.21
N ARG A 121 12.50 -9.17 -10.40
CA ARG A 121 11.36 -9.98 -10.88
C ARG A 121 10.28 -9.17 -11.60
N ARG A 122 10.19 -7.86 -11.32
CA ARG A 122 9.23 -6.93 -11.93
C ARG A 122 7.76 -7.37 -11.80
N ASP A 123 7.43 -8.09 -10.72
CA ASP A 123 6.09 -8.63 -10.48
C ASP A 123 5.27 -7.69 -9.60
N LEU A 124 4.22 -7.07 -10.16
CA LEU A 124 3.35 -6.16 -9.41
C LEU A 124 2.63 -6.83 -8.24
N LYS A 125 2.47 -8.16 -8.26
CA LYS A 125 1.89 -8.89 -7.11
C LYS A 125 2.75 -8.79 -5.86
N GLU A 126 4.05 -8.57 -6.02
CA GLU A 126 4.99 -8.38 -4.91
C GLU A 126 5.13 -6.90 -4.54
N ILE A 127 4.95 -6.01 -5.51
CA ILE A 127 5.16 -4.56 -5.36
C ILE A 127 3.94 -3.85 -4.77
N LEU A 128 2.73 -4.06 -5.34
CA LEU A 128 1.53 -3.32 -4.95
C LEU A 128 1.18 -3.46 -3.46
N PRO A 129 1.31 -4.64 -2.81
CA PRO A 129 1.13 -4.77 -1.37
C PRO A 129 1.98 -3.82 -0.54
N LEU A 130 3.25 -3.66 -0.91
CA LEU A 130 4.22 -2.82 -0.21
C LEU A 130 3.96 -1.34 -0.51
N TRP A 131 3.70 -1.03 -1.78
CA TRP A 131 3.41 0.32 -2.23
C TRP A 131 2.13 0.88 -1.58
N LEU A 132 1.03 0.11 -1.59
CA LEU A 132 -0.21 0.48 -0.91
C LEU A 132 0.04 0.79 0.57
N ARG A 133 0.80 -0.08 1.26
CA ARG A 133 1.07 0.12 2.68
C ARG A 133 1.97 1.30 2.98
N LEU A 134 2.96 1.55 2.14
CA LEU A 134 3.79 2.74 2.26
C LEU A 134 2.96 4.00 2.04
N GLY A 135 2.09 4.04 1.02
CA GLY A 135 1.17 5.14 0.76
C GLY A 135 0.21 5.43 1.92
N ALA A 136 -0.29 4.39 2.57
CA ALA A 136 -1.15 4.50 3.76
C ALA A 136 -0.43 5.01 5.02
N LEU A 137 0.91 5.07 5.03
CA LEU A 137 1.69 5.63 6.13
C LEU A 137 2.17 7.06 5.89
N ILE A 138 2.12 7.56 4.66
CA ILE A 138 2.59 8.92 4.38
C ILE A 138 1.61 9.94 4.98
N PRO A 139 2.12 10.99 5.65
CA PRO A 139 1.28 12.06 6.17
C PRO A 139 0.39 12.70 5.09
N THR A 140 -0.85 13.03 5.44
CA THR A 140 -1.86 13.50 4.48
C THR A 140 -1.61 14.93 3.98
N ASP A 141 -0.84 15.72 4.72
CA ASP A 141 -0.43 17.10 4.42
C ASP A 141 0.63 17.19 3.31
N VAL A 142 1.19 16.06 2.87
CA VAL A 142 2.21 15.98 1.82
C VAL A 142 1.58 16.03 0.41
N GLN A 143 0.60 16.91 0.20
CA GLN A 143 -0.02 17.11 -1.12
C GLN A 143 0.80 18.10 -1.94
N ASP A 144 0.97 17.78 -3.22
CA ASP A 144 1.65 18.64 -4.19
C ASP A 144 1.05 18.35 -5.56
N GLU A 145 0.04 19.12 -5.95
CA GLU A 145 -0.67 18.93 -7.22
C GLU A 145 0.23 19.19 -8.44
N GLU A 146 1.28 20.00 -8.28
CA GLU A 146 2.21 20.29 -9.37
C GLU A 146 3.00 19.03 -9.76
N CYS A 147 3.23 18.13 -8.79
CA CYS A 147 3.80 16.82 -9.05
C CYS A 147 3.02 16.02 -10.12
N LEU A 148 1.69 16.16 -10.19
CA LEU A 148 0.85 15.40 -11.13
C LEU A 148 1.03 15.85 -12.59
N LYS A 149 1.59 17.04 -12.82
CA LYS A 149 1.72 17.64 -14.15
C LYS A 149 3.03 17.29 -14.87
N ARG A 150 3.91 16.49 -14.27
CA ARG A 150 5.27 16.19 -14.81
C ARG A 150 5.70 14.74 -14.54
N GLY A 151 6.66 14.25 -15.34
CA GLY A 151 7.30 12.95 -15.19
C GLY A 151 6.36 11.82 -14.75
N SER A 152 6.70 11.18 -13.63
CA SER A 152 5.95 10.06 -13.06
C SER A 152 4.56 10.45 -12.54
N GLY A 153 4.30 11.72 -12.25
CA GLY A 153 2.95 12.20 -11.94
C GLY A 153 2.00 12.06 -13.12
N LYS A 154 2.46 12.34 -14.35
CA LYS A 154 1.66 12.08 -15.57
C LYS A 154 1.35 10.59 -15.73
N LEU A 155 2.29 9.71 -15.36
CA LEU A 155 2.07 8.26 -15.38
C LEU A 155 1.03 7.85 -14.34
N LEU A 156 0.99 8.50 -13.17
CA LEU A 156 -0.05 8.31 -12.16
C LEU A 156 -1.42 8.70 -12.69
N VAL A 157 -1.56 9.89 -13.28
CA VAL A 157 -2.81 10.32 -13.91
C VAL A 157 -3.25 9.32 -14.98
N THR A 158 -2.32 8.89 -15.83
CA THR A 158 -2.60 7.89 -16.89
C THR A 158 -3.07 6.55 -16.34
N ALA A 159 -2.41 6.03 -15.30
CA ALA A 159 -2.77 4.77 -14.66
C ALA A 159 -4.15 4.87 -13.99
N TYR A 160 -4.42 5.99 -13.30
CA TYR A 160 -5.69 6.21 -12.64
C TYR A 160 -6.84 6.37 -13.64
N GLN A 161 -6.63 7.08 -14.75
CA GLN A 161 -7.62 7.18 -15.83
C GLN A 161 -8.00 5.79 -16.37
N LYS A 162 -7.03 4.91 -16.60
CA LYS A 162 -7.31 3.52 -17.04
C LYS A 162 -8.11 2.72 -16.01
N ILE A 163 -7.90 2.97 -14.72
CA ILE A 163 -8.68 2.37 -13.63
C ILE A 163 -10.13 2.87 -13.67
N GLN A 164 -10.34 4.18 -13.80
CA GLN A 164 -11.67 4.78 -13.90
C GLN A 164 -12.43 4.33 -15.15
N GLU A 165 -11.74 4.25 -16.29
CA GLU A 165 -12.28 3.73 -17.56
C GLU A 165 -12.40 2.20 -17.60
N ARG A 166 -12.02 1.50 -16.53
CA ARG A 166 -12.08 0.02 -16.40
C ARG A 166 -11.35 -0.72 -17.52
N LYS A 167 -10.23 -0.17 -18.03
CA LYS A 167 -9.38 -0.77 -19.07
C LYS A 167 -8.50 -1.89 -18.50
N LYS A 168 -9.14 -2.97 -18.03
CA LYS A 168 -8.52 -4.05 -17.22
C LYS A 168 -7.21 -4.63 -17.79
N THR A 169 -7.11 -4.75 -19.12
CA THR A 169 -5.93 -5.27 -19.82
C THR A 169 -4.77 -4.28 -19.93
N GLU A 170 -5.01 -2.99 -19.74
CA GLU A 170 -4.01 -1.92 -19.85
C GLU A 170 -3.54 -1.38 -18.49
N ILE A 171 -4.27 -1.68 -17.42
CA ILE A 171 -3.94 -1.19 -16.07
C ILE A 171 -2.60 -1.76 -15.59
N TYR A 172 -2.33 -3.04 -15.81
CA TYR A 172 -1.10 -3.68 -15.35
C TYR A 172 0.15 -3.04 -15.96
N SER A 173 0.14 -2.78 -17.27
CA SER A 173 1.26 -2.12 -17.96
C SER A 173 1.42 -0.67 -17.51
N ALA A 174 0.32 0.07 -17.32
CA ALA A 174 0.37 1.45 -16.83
C ALA A 174 0.92 1.56 -15.40
N LEU A 175 0.48 0.69 -14.48
CA LEU A 175 1.03 0.60 -13.12
C LEU A 175 2.50 0.19 -13.12
N SER A 176 2.89 -0.70 -14.03
CA SER A 176 4.29 -1.11 -14.22
C SER A 176 5.14 0.10 -14.63
N SER A 177 4.73 0.83 -15.67
CA SER A 177 5.44 2.03 -16.13
C SER A 177 5.59 3.07 -15.02
N LEU A 178 4.51 3.33 -14.29
CA LEU A 178 4.54 4.24 -13.14
C LEU A 178 5.50 3.76 -12.05
N TYR A 179 5.47 2.48 -11.68
CA TYR A 179 6.37 1.96 -10.66
C TYR A 179 7.84 2.04 -11.08
N PHE A 180 8.15 1.58 -12.30
CA PHE A 180 9.53 1.49 -12.75
C PHE A 180 10.15 2.85 -13.04
N ALA A 181 9.38 3.82 -13.54
CA ALA A 181 9.88 5.18 -13.72
C ALA A 181 9.84 5.99 -12.41
N GLY A 182 8.78 5.84 -11.61
CA GLY A 182 8.46 6.74 -10.50
C GLY A 182 8.93 6.31 -9.12
N PHE A 183 9.52 5.12 -8.99
CA PHE A 183 10.03 4.63 -7.72
C PHE A 183 11.39 3.96 -7.90
N SER A 184 12.30 4.22 -6.96
CA SER A 184 13.55 3.47 -6.83
C SER A 184 13.27 2.02 -6.42
N GLU A 185 14.32 1.19 -6.48
CA GLU A 185 14.30 -0.18 -5.94
C GLU A 185 13.71 -0.27 -4.52
N ASN A 186 14.03 0.70 -3.65
CA ASN A 186 13.58 0.73 -2.25
C ASN A 186 12.31 1.55 -2.03
N LEU A 187 11.47 1.68 -3.07
CA LEU A 187 10.20 2.39 -3.04
C LEU A 187 10.32 3.90 -2.75
N LEU A 188 11.51 4.49 -2.93
CA LEU A 188 11.66 5.94 -2.80
C LEU A 188 11.05 6.61 -4.05
N PRO A 189 10.08 7.53 -3.90
CA PRO A 189 9.46 8.20 -5.05
C PRO A 189 10.48 9.06 -5.82
N ARG A 190 10.24 9.21 -7.12
CA ARG A 190 11.02 10.08 -8.01
C ARG A 190 10.15 10.59 -9.16
N ILE A 191 10.44 11.80 -9.64
CA ILE A 191 9.74 12.36 -10.81
C ILE A 191 10.26 11.75 -12.10
N TYR A 192 11.58 11.56 -12.20
CA TYR A 192 12.26 11.15 -13.43
C TYR A 192 12.65 9.67 -13.40
N ASP A 193 12.78 9.08 -14.59
CA ASP A 193 13.28 7.72 -14.80
C ASP A 193 14.81 7.67 -14.60
N THR A 194 15.25 7.73 -13.33
CA THR A 194 16.68 7.70 -12.98
C THR A 194 17.36 6.35 -13.20
N GLU A 195 16.60 5.33 -13.61
CA GLU A 195 17.14 4.03 -14.03
C GLU A 195 17.22 3.91 -15.56
N TYR A 196 16.87 4.98 -16.29
CA TYR A 196 16.97 5.06 -17.74
C TYR A 196 16.31 3.87 -18.45
N GLN A 197 15.15 3.43 -17.97
CA GLN A 197 14.40 2.34 -18.57
C GLN A 197 13.73 2.74 -19.90
N GLY A 198 13.75 4.04 -20.23
CA GLY A 198 13.17 4.59 -21.46
C GLY A 198 11.66 4.82 -21.36
N ILE A 199 11.11 4.86 -20.14
CA ILE A 199 9.67 5.06 -19.91
C ILE A 199 9.31 6.54 -19.99
N LEU A 200 10.14 7.40 -19.37
CA LEU A 200 10.01 8.85 -19.43
C LEU A 200 11.10 9.43 -20.33
N LYS A 201 10.71 10.38 -21.18
CA LYS A 201 11.64 11.15 -22.01
C LYS A 201 12.22 12.37 -21.29
N GLU A 202 11.50 12.87 -20.28
CA GLU A 202 11.92 14.01 -19.47
C GLU A 202 13.15 13.63 -18.64
N MET A 203 14.18 14.47 -18.69
CA MET A 203 15.42 14.27 -17.94
C MET A 203 15.45 15.20 -16.72
N PRO A 204 16.15 14.83 -15.64
CA PRO A 204 16.34 15.71 -14.50
C PRO A 204 16.98 17.04 -14.92
N ASN A 205 16.56 18.14 -14.28
CA ASN A 205 17.22 19.42 -14.46
C ASN A 205 18.70 19.31 -14.03
N LYS A 206 19.62 19.88 -14.81
CA LYS A 206 21.05 19.89 -14.52
C LYS A 206 21.42 20.85 -13.39
N GLU A 207 20.58 21.85 -13.11
CA GLU A 207 20.89 22.96 -12.22
C GLU A 207 20.43 22.75 -10.76
N GLY A 208 19.68 21.68 -10.48
CA GLY A 208 19.18 21.41 -9.13
C GLY A 208 18.72 19.97 -8.95
N ARG A 209 18.76 19.49 -7.70
CA ARG A 209 18.26 18.17 -7.34
C ARG A 209 16.75 18.22 -7.13
N GLU A 210 16.00 17.45 -7.91
CA GLU A 210 14.55 17.38 -7.83
C GLU A 210 14.10 16.87 -6.46
N LYS A 211 13.21 17.61 -5.79
CA LYS A 211 12.59 17.19 -4.52
C LYS A 211 12.00 15.77 -4.62
N VAL A 212 12.14 14.98 -3.57
CA VAL A 212 11.49 13.66 -3.48
C VAL A 212 9.96 13.83 -3.42
N PRO A 213 9.21 13.32 -4.41
CA PRO A 213 7.78 13.55 -4.53
C PRO A 213 6.97 12.56 -3.68
N PHE A 214 7.02 12.69 -2.36
CA PHE A 214 6.22 11.86 -1.43
C PHE A 214 4.70 11.95 -1.69
N SER A 215 4.23 13.03 -2.32
CA SER A 215 2.84 13.17 -2.78
C SER A 215 2.42 12.04 -3.73
N LEU A 216 3.33 11.46 -4.54
CA LEU A 216 3.03 10.31 -5.38
C LEU A 216 2.52 9.11 -4.58
N LEU A 217 3.07 8.88 -3.37
CA LEU A 217 2.60 7.81 -2.48
C LEU A 217 1.19 8.10 -1.98
N SER A 218 0.92 9.35 -1.60
CA SER A 218 -0.40 9.78 -1.13
C SER A 218 -1.46 9.62 -2.22
N TYR A 219 -1.22 10.16 -3.42
CA TYR A 219 -2.15 10.02 -4.55
C TYR A 219 -2.33 8.56 -4.99
N SER A 220 -1.26 7.77 -4.94
CA SER A 220 -1.33 6.35 -5.30
C SER A 220 -2.21 5.52 -4.36
N LEU A 221 -2.36 5.92 -3.09
CA LEU A 221 -3.19 5.18 -2.13
C LEU A 221 -4.66 5.12 -2.59
N ALA A 222 -5.22 6.27 -2.99
CA ALA A 222 -6.58 6.34 -3.50
C ALA A 222 -6.72 5.51 -4.79
N MET A 223 -5.82 5.75 -5.76
CA MET A 223 -5.78 5.02 -7.03
C MET A 223 -5.73 3.49 -6.85
N LEU A 224 -4.86 2.99 -5.96
CA LEU A 224 -4.70 1.56 -5.71
C LEU A 224 -5.89 0.95 -4.96
N ARG A 225 -6.62 1.73 -4.15
CA ARG A 225 -7.88 1.27 -3.52
C ARG A 225 -8.97 1.08 -4.57
N ASP A 226 -9.13 2.05 -5.47
CA ASP A 226 -10.14 2.05 -6.54
C ASP A 226 -9.98 0.89 -7.52
N LEU A 227 -8.78 0.32 -7.62
CA LEU A 227 -8.54 -0.91 -8.37
C LEU A 227 -9.44 -2.07 -7.89
N PHE A 228 -9.70 -2.13 -6.58
CA PHE A 228 -10.38 -3.25 -5.91
C PHE A 228 -11.74 -2.87 -5.36
N ILE A 229 -11.95 -1.63 -4.92
CA ILE A 229 -13.20 -1.14 -4.35
C ILE A 229 -13.41 0.29 -4.81
N MET A 230 -14.47 0.55 -5.58
CA MET A 230 -14.94 1.90 -5.87
C MET A 230 -16.20 2.19 -5.08
N ARG A 231 -16.37 3.45 -4.69
CA ARG A 231 -17.56 3.90 -3.98
C ARG A 231 -18.12 5.16 -4.60
N ASP A 232 -19.43 5.15 -4.83
CA ASP A 232 -20.22 6.34 -5.13
C ASP A 232 -21.43 6.38 -4.17
N LYS A 233 -21.37 7.28 -3.18
CA LYS A 233 -22.36 7.38 -2.09
C LYS A 233 -22.62 6.02 -1.41
N GLU A 234 -23.79 5.43 -1.61
CA GLU A 234 -24.19 4.13 -1.04
C GLU A 234 -23.82 2.94 -1.93
N ILE A 235 -23.39 3.19 -3.17
CA ILE A 235 -22.95 2.15 -4.11
C ILE A 235 -21.50 1.78 -3.80
N VAL A 236 -21.27 0.50 -3.52
CA VAL A 236 -19.94 -0.07 -3.32
C VAL A 236 -19.69 -1.14 -4.37
N GLU A 237 -18.83 -0.84 -5.34
CA GLU A 237 -18.42 -1.76 -6.39
C GLU A 237 -17.18 -2.56 -5.98
N ILE A 238 -17.27 -3.88 -6.07
CA ILE A 238 -16.21 -4.82 -5.68
C ILE A 238 -15.52 -5.37 -6.93
N LEU A 239 -14.20 -5.22 -6.96
CA LEU A 239 -13.28 -5.59 -8.05
C LEU A 239 -13.66 -4.95 -9.40
N PRO A 240 -14.03 -3.65 -9.46
CA PRO A 240 -14.53 -3.02 -10.69
C PRO A 240 -13.49 -3.05 -11.81
N SER A 241 -12.21 -2.85 -11.45
CA SER A 241 -11.10 -2.66 -12.39
C SER A 241 -9.97 -3.67 -12.21
N LEU A 242 -10.25 -4.86 -11.67
CA LEU A 242 -9.25 -5.90 -11.40
C LEU A 242 -8.54 -6.38 -12.69
N PRO A 243 -7.21 -6.21 -12.81
CA PRO A 243 -6.43 -6.71 -13.94
C PRO A 243 -6.39 -8.24 -13.99
N PRO A 244 -6.32 -8.84 -15.19
CA PRO A 244 -6.29 -10.30 -15.36
C PRO A 244 -5.06 -10.97 -14.72
N GLU A 245 -3.99 -10.23 -14.43
CA GLU A 245 -2.76 -10.69 -13.79
C GLU A 245 -2.92 -10.92 -12.28
N PHE A 246 -4.03 -10.50 -11.68
CA PHE A 246 -4.34 -10.66 -10.25
C PHE A 246 -5.46 -11.68 -10.02
N PRO A 247 -5.23 -12.97 -10.31
CA PRO A 247 -6.28 -13.99 -10.27
C PRO A 247 -6.81 -14.26 -8.86
N CYS A 248 -6.05 -13.93 -7.81
CA CYS A 248 -6.47 -14.10 -6.43
C CYS A 248 -5.84 -13.04 -5.53
N GLY A 249 -6.48 -12.81 -4.39
CA GLY A 249 -5.96 -11.88 -3.39
C GLY A 249 -6.95 -11.56 -2.28
N ARG A 250 -6.48 -10.70 -1.39
CA ARG A 250 -7.22 -10.17 -0.25
C ARG A 250 -6.88 -8.70 -0.09
N LEU A 251 -7.90 -7.87 0.07
CA LEU A 251 -7.76 -6.48 0.49
C LEU A 251 -8.60 -6.32 1.75
N ILE A 252 -7.98 -6.00 2.87
CA ILE A 252 -8.66 -5.94 4.17
C ILE A 252 -8.54 -4.57 4.80
N HIS A 253 -9.53 -4.26 5.63
CA HIS A 253 -9.61 -3.04 6.44
C HIS A 253 -9.59 -1.73 5.63
N VAL A 254 -10.29 -1.71 4.50
CA VAL A 254 -10.49 -0.46 3.76
C VAL A 254 -11.58 0.33 4.48
N HIS A 255 -11.23 1.49 5.01
CA HIS A 255 -12.22 2.37 5.67
C HIS A 255 -13.04 3.14 4.63
N LEU A 256 -14.35 2.97 4.68
CA LEU A 256 -15.36 3.67 3.90
C LEU A 256 -16.05 4.69 4.83
N LYS A 257 -15.72 5.98 4.66
CA LYS A 257 -16.22 7.09 5.50
C LYS A 257 -17.75 7.12 5.57
N GLY A 258 -18.39 7.15 6.73
CA GLY A 258 -19.86 7.12 6.79
C GLY A 258 -20.46 5.71 6.72
N MET A 259 -19.64 4.65 6.81
CA MET A 259 -20.11 3.27 6.66
C MET A 259 -19.35 2.31 7.58
N GLY A 260 -18.00 2.30 7.50
CA GLY A 260 -17.16 1.46 8.34
C GLY A 260 -16.02 0.77 7.57
N LYS A 261 -15.59 -0.41 7.99
CA LYS A 261 -14.43 -1.11 7.40
C LYS A 261 -14.83 -2.29 6.54
N ILE A 262 -14.47 -2.28 5.26
CA ILE A 262 -14.72 -3.35 4.32
C ILE A 262 -13.46 -4.19 4.05
N SER A 263 -13.67 -5.48 3.83
CA SER A 263 -12.63 -6.45 3.48
C SER A 263 -13.14 -7.39 2.39
N VAL A 264 -12.31 -7.68 1.40
CA VAL A 264 -12.64 -8.47 0.22
C VAL A 264 -11.61 -9.58 0.03
N GLU A 265 -12.08 -10.76 -0.34
CA GLU A 265 -11.26 -11.87 -0.82
C GLU A 265 -11.77 -12.33 -2.19
N TRP A 266 -10.84 -12.61 -3.10
CA TRP A 266 -11.16 -13.11 -4.44
C TRP A 266 -10.23 -14.24 -4.87
N SER A 267 -10.72 -15.09 -5.76
CA SER A 267 -9.94 -16.14 -6.39
C SER A 267 -10.54 -16.56 -7.72
N LYS A 268 -9.70 -16.93 -8.68
CA LYS A 268 -10.09 -17.15 -10.08
C LYS A 268 -10.78 -15.91 -10.68
N LYS A 269 -10.30 -14.72 -10.32
CA LYS A 269 -10.83 -13.40 -10.75
C LYS A 269 -12.27 -13.10 -10.30
N THR A 270 -12.83 -13.89 -9.39
CA THR A 270 -14.19 -13.69 -8.86
C THR A 270 -14.18 -13.49 -7.36
N VAL A 271 -15.11 -12.66 -6.88
CA VAL A 271 -15.31 -12.39 -5.45
C VAL A 271 -15.71 -13.68 -4.73
N ARG A 272 -15.13 -13.90 -3.54
CA ARG A 272 -15.43 -15.05 -2.68
C ARG A 272 -16.12 -14.64 -1.41
N ARG A 273 -15.61 -13.58 -0.78
CA ARG A 273 -16.10 -13.06 0.49
C ARG A 273 -15.97 -11.54 0.50
N VAL A 274 -17.00 -10.88 0.98
CA VAL A 274 -17.00 -9.46 1.34
C VAL A 274 -17.43 -9.37 2.79
N CYS A 275 -16.66 -8.67 3.62
CA CYS A 275 -16.94 -8.49 5.03
C CYS A 275 -16.96 -7.01 5.34
N LEU A 276 -18.07 -6.49 5.87
CA LEU A 276 -18.20 -5.11 6.32
C LEU A 276 -18.41 -5.11 7.83
N HIS A 277 -17.58 -4.36 8.55
CA HIS A 277 -17.85 -3.97 9.92
C HIS A 277 -18.45 -2.57 9.88
N ALA A 278 -19.76 -2.46 10.13
CA ALA A 278 -20.48 -1.20 10.05
C ALA A 278 -20.25 -0.37 11.33
N GLU A 279 -19.89 0.90 11.14
CA GLU A 279 -19.64 1.89 12.21
C GLU A 279 -20.76 2.94 12.27
N GLU A 280 -21.63 2.98 11.26
CA GLU A 280 -22.74 3.92 11.14
C GLU A 280 -23.98 3.20 10.58
N ASN A 281 -25.16 3.78 10.82
CA ASN A 281 -26.39 3.34 10.15
C ASN A 281 -26.45 4.01 8.78
N THR A 282 -26.51 3.25 7.70
CA THR A 282 -26.64 3.79 6.34
C THR A 282 -27.28 2.75 5.41
N GLU A 283 -27.51 3.12 4.17
CA GLU A 283 -27.86 2.19 3.10
C GLU A 283 -26.59 1.69 2.39
N LEU A 284 -26.67 0.52 1.76
CA LEU A 284 -25.58 -0.05 1.00
C LEU A 284 -26.15 -0.78 -0.20
N LEU A 285 -25.66 -0.45 -1.39
CA LEU A 285 -25.86 -1.23 -2.59
C LEU A 285 -24.54 -1.88 -2.99
N LEU A 286 -24.44 -3.20 -2.78
CA LEU A 286 -23.24 -3.95 -3.10
C LEU A 286 -23.27 -4.41 -4.57
N CYS A 287 -22.38 -3.83 -5.37
CA CYS A 287 -22.19 -4.18 -6.78
C CYS A 287 -20.99 -5.12 -6.94
N VAL A 288 -21.18 -6.20 -7.68
CA VAL A 288 -20.12 -7.14 -8.09
C VAL A 288 -20.22 -7.37 -9.61
N SER A 289 -19.34 -8.21 -10.17
CA SER A 289 -19.42 -8.59 -11.59
C SER A 289 -20.83 -9.04 -12.00
N SER A 290 -21.29 -8.58 -13.17
CA SER A 290 -22.64 -8.77 -13.72
C SER A 290 -23.09 -10.23 -13.89
N GLU A 291 -22.18 -11.20 -13.84
CA GLU A 291 -22.53 -12.62 -13.92
C GLU A 291 -23.09 -13.19 -12.61
N LEU A 292 -22.97 -12.48 -11.48
CA LEU A 292 -23.44 -12.95 -10.18
C LEU A 292 -24.79 -12.31 -9.85
N SER A 293 -25.77 -13.13 -9.47
CA SER A 293 -27.14 -12.69 -9.15
C SER A 293 -27.47 -12.71 -7.66
N SER A 294 -26.86 -13.62 -6.89
CA SER A 294 -27.19 -13.78 -5.48
C SER A 294 -26.01 -14.22 -4.63
N CYS A 295 -26.13 -14.04 -3.33
CA CYS A 295 -25.16 -14.53 -2.35
C CYS A 295 -25.83 -14.84 -1.01
N ARG A 296 -25.11 -15.51 -0.12
CA ARG A 296 -25.52 -15.65 1.27
C ARG A 296 -25.03 -14.44 2.05
N LEU A 297 -25.95 -13.78 2.74
CA LEU A 297 -25.67 -12.77 3.74
C LEU A 297 -25.71 -13.38 5.14
N ARG A 298 -24.72 -13.08 5.95
CA ARG A 298 -24.71 -13.40 7.38
C ARG A 298 -24.44 -12.13 8.19
N GLN A 299 -25.14 -11.99 9.30
CA GLN A 299 -25.09 -10.82 10.18
C GLN A 299 -24.68 -11.22 11.59
N TRP A 300 -23.69 -10.52 12.15
CA TRP A 300 -23.27 -10.70 13.54
C TRP A 300 -23.40 -9.42 14.32
N GLU A 301 -23.99 -9.53 15.50
CA GLU A 301 -24.05 -8.48 16.51
C GLU A 301 -23.41 -9.03 17.79
N LYS A 302 -22.54 -8.25 18.45
CA LYS A 302 -21.84 -8.67 19.68
C LYS A 302 -21.23 -10.08 19.59
N LYS A 303 -20.67 -10.42 18.41
CA LYS A 303 -20.07 -11.73 18.06
C LYS A 303 -21.04 -12.92 17.99
N GLN A 304 -22.35 -12.69 18.08
CA GLN A 304 -23.38 -13.70 17.89
C GLN A 304 -23.99 -13.58 16.49
N LEU A 305 -24.24 -14.72 15.83
CA LEU A 305 -24.92 -14.74 14.55
C LEU A 305 -26.41 -14.46 14.78
N VAL A 306 -26.91 -13.35 14.24
CA VAL A 306 -28.31 -12.92 14.40
C VAL A 306 -29.17 -13.17 13.16
N GLY A 307 -28.54 -13.29 11.99
CA GLY A 307 -29.24 -13.49 10.74
C GLY A 307 -28.40 -14.22 9.70
N SER A 308 -29.05 -15.05 8.90
CA SER A 308 -28.48 -15.70 7.72
C SER A 308 -29.55 -15.87 6.67
N SER A 309 -29.38 -15.26 5.50
CA SER A 309 -30.34 -15.31 4.39
C SER A 309 -29.62 -15.34 3.05
N THR A 310 -30.34 -15.70 2.00
CA THR A 310 -29.91 -15.46 0.62
C THR A 310 -30.45 -14.12 0.18
N VAL A 311 -29.62 -13.28 -0.42
CA VAL A 311 -29.99 -11.96 -0.93
C VAL A 311 -29.60 -11.83 -2.40
N SER A 312 -30.40 -11.09 -3.16
CA SER A 312 -30.09 -10.68 -4.52
C SER A 312 -28.98 -9.63 -4.51
N LEU A 313 -28.13 -9.64 -5.53
CA LEU A 313 -27.13 -8.61 -5.75
C LEU A 313 -27.75 -7.44 -6.52
N GLY A 314 -27.29 -6.21 -6.24
CA GLY A 314 -27.83 -5.00 -6.88
C GLY A 314 -29.07 -4.40 -6.21
N GLU A 315 -29.50 -4.93 -5.08
CA GLU A 315 -30.54 -4.32 -4.23
C GLU A 315 -29.89 -3.50 -3.10
N SER A 316 -30.50 -2.36 -2.75
CA SER A 316 -30.09 -1.57 -1.59
C SER A 316 -30.49 -2.30 -0.31
N MET A 317 -29.64 -2.21 0.71
CA MET A 317 -29.93 -2.78 2.03
C MET A 317 -29.53 -1.83 3.14
N GLU A 318 -30.33 -1.78 4.19
CA GLU A 318 -29.96 -1.06 5.41
C GLU A 318 -28.88 -1.82 6.17
N ILE A 319 -27.82 -1.09 6.52
CA ILE A 319 -26.77 -1.55 7.42
C ILE A 319 -26.84 -0.79 8.74
N LYS A 320 -26.65 -1.54 9.83
CA LYS A 320 -26.78 -1.06 11.20
C LYS A 320 -25.41 -0.93 11.85
N ASN A 321 -25.25 0.13 12.63
CA ASN A 321 -24.06 0.38 13.43
C ASN A 321 -23.76 -0.82 14.35
N GLN A 322 -22.47 -1.15 14.49
CA GLN A 322 -21.93 -2.24 15.29
C GLN A 322 -22.29 -3.65 14.79
N THR A 323 -22.86 -3.77 13.59
CA THR A 323 -23.15 -5.05 12.94
C THR A 323 -22.05 -5.42 11.96
N THR A 324 -21.67 -6.69 11.95
CA THR A 324 -20.74 -7.24 10.96
C THR A 324 -21.53 -8.02 9.92
N TYR A 325 -21.40 -7.62 8.65
CA TYR A 325 -22.03 -8.24 7.50
C TYR A 325 -20.99 -9.07 6.74
N LEU A 326 -21.35 -10.29 6.36
CA LEU A 326 -20.54 -11.16 5.50
C LEU A 326 -21.38 -11.64 4.33
N TRP A 327 -21.00 -11.22 3.12
CA TRP A 327 -21.49 -11.79 1.88
C TRP A 327 -20.52 -12.87 1.41
N ASP A 328 -21.01 -14.10 1.27
CA ASP A 328 -20.26 -15.23 0.75
C ASP A 328 -21.14 -16.17 -0.08
N CYS A 329 -20.57 -17.25 -0.62
CA CYS A 329 -21.31 -18.20 -1.46
C CYS A 329 -22.01 -17.54 -2.65
N PHE A 330 -21.34 -16.61 -3.34
CA PHE A 330 -21.83 -15.95 -4.55
C PHE A 330 -22.21 -16.94 -5.66
N ARG A 331 -23.35 -16.71 -6.32
CA ARG A 331 -23.94 -17.57 -7.36
C ARG A 331 -24.33 -16.74 -8.59
N LYS A 332 -24.34 -17.42 -9.75
CA LYS A 332 -24.91 -16.91 -10.99
C LYS A 332 -26.42 -16.98 -10.95
#